data_AF-A0A535X9Z1-F1
#
_entry.id   AF-A0A535X9Z1-F1
#
_cell.length_a   1.000
_cell.length_b   1.000
_cell.length_c   1.000
_cell.angle_alpha   90.00
_cell.angle_beta   90.00
_cell.angle_gamma   90.00
#
_symmetry.space_group_name_H-M   'P 1'
#
loop_
_entity.id
_entity.type
_entity.pdbx_description
1 polymer ?
#
loop_
_entity_poly.entity_id
_entity_poly.type
_entity_poly.pdbx_seq_one_letter_code
_entity_poly.pdbx_strand_id
1 'polypeptide(L)'
;MARLDLLLVQMDEAYERLRRRLEGLTEDEYFWEPVPDCWTVHRDQTGRWVTDYAFPDPVPAPVTTIGWRLVHLADCKVMYHEYAFGAGRLTFPELIAPATVQGAIERLQEGQGLLRSDLVNLEAGQVDGPRLTNWGEPWPAWRIFWAMIDHDLHHGAEISCLRDLYRASADHDIPVSPRAIRSSERVNAPVRAPGVRP
;
A
#
# COMPACT_ATOMS: atom_id res chain seq x y z
N MET A 1 -11.30 21.30 12.15
CA MET A 1 -10.87 19.88 12.18
C MET A 1 -9.43 19.87 12.68
N ALA A 2 -9.11 19.12 13.74
CA ALA A 2 -7.77 19.09 14.31
C ALA A 2 -6.81 18.30 13.39
N ARG A 3 -5.49 18.52 13.49
CA ARG A 3 -4.48 17.82 12.66
C ARG A 3 -4.57 16.30 12.75
N LEU A 4 -4.84 15.78 13.96
CA LEU A 4 -5.00 14.35 14.21
C LEU A 4 -6.24 13.79 13.50
N ASP A 5 -7.36 14.51 13.51
CA ASP A 5 -8.58 14.11 12.80
C ASP A 5 -8.31 13.98 11.29
N LEU A 6 -7.59 14.94 10.70
CA LEU A 6 -7.25 14.91 9.26
C LEU A 6 -6.35 13.72 8.90
N LEU A 7 -5.34 13.43 9.74
CA LEU A 7 -4.49 12.26 9.56
C LEU A 7 -5.29 10.96 9.67
N LEU A 8 -6.21 10.87 10.63
CA LEU A 8 -7.02 9.68 10.84
C LEU A 8 -7.95 9.43 9.66
N VAL A 9 -8.65 10.46 9.19
CA VAL A 9 -9.51 10.37 8.00
C VAL A 9 -8.70 9.93 6.79
N GLN A 10 -7.54 10.55 6.54
CA GLN A 10 -6.72 10.21 5.38
C GLN A 10 -6.12 8.80 5.46
N MET A 11 -5.74 8.36 6.66
CA MET A 11 -5.28 6.99 6.90
C MET A 11 -6.38 5.97 6.59
N ASP A 12 -7.59 6.19 7.10
CA ASP A 12 -8.72 5.30 6.85
C ASP A 12 -9.11 5.27 5.36
N GLU A 13 -9.09 6.42 4.68
CA GLU A 13 -9.37 6.50 3.23
C GLU A 13 -8.30 5.84 2.36
N ALA A 14 -7.01 6.07 2.66
CA ALA A 14 -5.91 5.47 1.92
C ALA A 14 -5.93 3.94 2.07
N TYR A 15 -6.11 3.47 3.30
CA TYR A 15 -6.19 2.04 3.59
C TYR A 15 -7.40 1.39 2.91
N GLU A 16 -8.58 2.02 2.94
CA GLU A 16 -9.77 1.47 2.28
C GLU A 16 -9.63 1.41 0.75
N ARG A 17 -8.91 2.36 0.13
CA ARG A 17 -8.58 2.30 -1.30
C ARG A 17 -7.68 1.10 -1.61
N LEU A 18 -6.62 0.90 -0.81
CA LEU A 18 -5.75 -0.27 -0.92
C LEU A 18 -6.53 -1.58 -0.72
N ARG A 19 -7.31 -1.69 0.36
CA ARG A 19 -8.08 -2.89 0.73
C ARG A 19 -8.99 -3.35 -0.41
N ARG A 20 -9.73 -2.43 -1.03
CA ARG A 20 -10.58 -2.73 -2.21
C ARG A 20 -9.79 -3.25 -3.40
N ARG A 21 -8.57 -2.75 -3.61
CA ARG A 21 -7.68 -3.23 -4.67
C ARG A 21 -7.02 -4.57 -4.34
N LEU A 22 -7.13 -5.08 -3.11
CA LEU A 22 -6.68 -6.41 -2.71
C LEU A 22 -7.82 -7.45 -2.70
N GLU A 23 -9.08 -7.01 -2.83
CA GLU A 23 -10.22 -7.94 -2.90
C GLU A 23 -10.05 -8.93 -4.07
N GLY A 24 -10.27 -10.21 -3.76
CA GLY A 24 -10.11 -11.31 -4.72
C GLY A 24 -8.69 -11.52 -5.22
N LEU A 25 -7.66 -11.02 -4.53
CA LEU A 25 -6.26 -11.35 -4.85
C LEU A 25 -6.05 -12.85 -4.73
N THR A 26 -5.53 -13.47 -5.80
CA THR A 26 -5.26 -14.91 -5.85
C THR A 26 -3.78 -15.19 -5.59
N GLU A 27 -3.45 -16.44 -5.23
CA GLU A 27 -2.05 -16.87 -5.10
C GLU A 27 -1.31 -16.79 -6.46
N ASP A 28 -2.01 -17.05 -7.57
CA ASP A 28 -1.44 -16.92 -8.91
C ASP A 28 -1.05 -15.47 -9.23
N GLU A 29 -1.90 -14.49 -8.88
CA GLU A 29 -1.56 -13.07 -8.96
C GLU A 29 -0.40 -12.71 -8.02
N TYR A 30 -0.40 -13.26 -6.80
CA TYR A 30 0.58 -12.95 -5.76
C TYR A 30 2.01 -13.35 -6.17
N PHE A 31 2.16 -14.54 -6.75
CA PHE A 31 3.45 -15.08 -7.21
C PHE A 31 3.76 -14.80 -8.68
N TRP A 32 2.90 -14.07 -9.40
CA TRP A 32 3.15 -13.76 -10.80
C TRP A 32 4.39 -12.87 -10.98
N GLU A 33 5.30 -13.33 -11.83
CA GLU A 33 6.53 -12.62 -12.21
C GLU A 33 6.27 -11.79 -13.48
N PRO A 34 6.19 -10.44 -13.38
CA PRO A 34 5.90 -9.60 -14.54
C PRO A 34 7.05 -9.53 -15.54
N VAL A 35 8.28 -9.79 -15.09
CA VAL A 35 9.52 -9.84 -15.88
C VAL A 35 10.45 -10.90 -15.29
N PRO A 36 11.37 -11.48 -16.10
CA PRO A 36 12.42 -12.35 -15.57
C PRO A 36 13.26 -11.65 -14.50
N ASP A 37 13.74 -12.42 -13.53
CA ASP A 37 14.63 -11.98 -12.45
C ASP A 37 14.06 -10.84 -11.58
N CYS A 38 12.73 -10.70 -11.52
CA CYS A 38 12.07 -9.79 -10.59
C CYS A 38 12.24 -10.25 -9.14
N TRP A 39 12.26 -9.31 -8.21
CA TRP A 39 12.24 -9.58 -6.77
C TRP A 39 10.88 -10.08 -6.31
N THR A 40 10.89 -11.15 -5.51
CA THR A 40 9.69 -11.85 -5.07
C THR A 40 9.77 -12.32 -3.61
N VAL A 41 8.72 -13.00 -3.17
CA VAL A 41 8.67 -13.74 -1.90
C VAL A 41 8.91 -15.20 -2.22
N HIS A 42 9.93 -15.81 -1.62
CA HIS A 42 10.32 -17.20 -1.91
C HIS A 42 10.88 -17.89 -0.66
N ARG A 43 11.16 -19.19 -0.77
CA ARG A 43 11.87 -19.93 0.28
C ARG A 43 13.38 -19.82 0.07
N ASP A 44 14.11 -19.52 1.14
CA ASP A 44 15.56 -19.56 1.16
C ASP A 44 16.09 -21.02 1.23
N GLN A 45 17.42 -21.17 1.29
CA GLN A 45 18.09 -22.48 1.36
C GLN A 45 17.75 -23.28 2.63
N THR A 46 17.25 -22.62 3.67
CA THR A 46 16.80 -23.24 4.93
C THR A 46 15.31 -23.61 4.90
N GLY A 47 14.61 -23.23 3.84
CA GLY A 47 13.16 -23.42 3.68
C GLY A 47 12.32 -22.32 4.34
N ARG A 48 12.93 -21.28 4.90
CA ARG A 48 12.23 -20.13 5.49
C ARG A 48 11.72 -19.22 4.37
N TRP A 49 10.50 -18.70 4.52
CA TRP A 49 9.97 -17.68 3.62
C TRP A 49 10.66 -16.34 3.87
N VAL A 50 11.19 -15.77 2.80
CA VAL A 50 11.91 -14.51 2.75
C VAL A 50 11.41 -13.67 1.60
N THR A 51 11.65 -12.37 1.69
CA THR A 51 11.42 -11.41 0.62
C THR A 51 12.79 -11.04 0.06
N ASP A 52 12.93 -11.03 -1.27
CA ASP A 52 14.18 -10.57 -1.90
C ASP A 52 14.54 -9.18 -1.41
N TYR A 53 15.77 -9.01 -0.95
CA TYR A 53 16.24 -7.78 -0.34
C TYR A 53 17.75 -7.67 -0.48
N ALA A 54 18.25 -6.45 -0.66
CA ALA A 54 19.67 -6.15 -0.63
C ALA A 54 19.90 -4.81 0.09
N PHE A 55 21.06 -4.68 0.72
CA PHE A 55 21.48 -3.41 1.31
C PHE A 55 22.98 -3.17 1.03
N PRO A 56 23.36 -2.08 0.34
CA PRO A 56 22.46 -1.09 -0.29
C PRO A 56 21.65 -1.71 -1.45
N ASP A 57 20.57 -1.02 -1.85
CA ASP A 57 19.73 -1.44 -2.98
C ASP A 57 20.56 -1.52 -4.28
N PRO A 58 20.26 -2.47 -5.19
CA PRO A 58 20.89 -2.51 -6.51
C PRO A 58 20.52 -1.29 -7.35
N VAL A 59 21.38 -0.93 -8.30
CA VAL A 59 21.14 0.17 -9.24
C VAL A 59 21.28 -0.34 -10.68
N PRO A 60 20.18 -0.41 -11.46
CA PRO A 60 18.80 -0.09 -11.08
C PRO A 60 18.19 -1.13 -10.13
N ALA A 61 17.18 -0.72 -9.34
CA ALA A 61 16.42 -1.64 -8.51
C ALA A 61 15.60 -2.60 -9.39
N PRO A 62 15.55 -3.91 -9.08
CA PRO A 62 14.73 -4.86 -9.82
C PRO A 62 13.24 -4.54 -9.73
N VAL A 63 12.47 -4.97 -10.74
CA VAL A 63 11.01 -4.97 -10.66
C VAL A 63 10.59 -5.95 -9.56
N THR A 64 9.51 -5.66 -8.85
CA THR A 64 8.99 -6.49 -7.75
C THR A 64 7.63 -7.10 -8.09
N THR A 65 7.35 -8.30 -7.59
CA THR A 65 6.04 -8.97 -7.72
C THR A 65 4.96 -8.31 -6.87
N ILE A 66 3.69 -8.68 -7.09
CA ILE A 66 2.58 -8.25 -6.23
C ILE A 66 2.82 -8.73 -4.79
N GLY A 67 3.23 -9.99 -4.62
CA GLY A 67 3.52 -10.57 -3.31
C GLY A 67 4.64 -9.81 -2.59
N TRP A 68 5.74 -9.49 -3.27
CA TRP A 68 6.82 -8.69 -2.69
C TRP A 68 6.31 -7.34 -2.18
N ARG A 69 5.55 -6.61 -3.00
CA ARG A 69 5.03 -5.29 -2.63
C ARG A 69 4.07 -5.35 -1.47
N LEU A 70 3.20 -6.36 -1.42
CA LEU A 70 2.25 -6.51 -0.33
C LEU A 70 2.96 -6.85 0.99
N VAL A 71 3.94 -7.75 0.96
CA VAL A 71 4.74 -8.06 2.17
C VAL A 71 5.56 -6.86 2.62
N HIS A 72 6.23 -6.17 1.70
CA HIS A 72 6.97 -4.94 2.00
C HIS A 72 6.08 -3.88 2.66
N LEU A 73 4.90 -3.64 2.09
CA LEU A 73 3.92 -2.70 2.61
C LEU A 73 3.47 -3.07 4.03
N ALA A 74 3.15 -4.35 4.25
CA ALA A 74 2.70 -4.87 5.53
C ALA A 74 3.80 -4.78 6.61
N ASP A 75 5.01 -5.20 6.29
CA ASP A 75 6.15 -5.21 7.21
C ASP A 75 6.61 -3.79 7.58
N CYS A 76 6.60 -2.86 6.62
CA CYS A 76 6.87 -1.44 6.89
C CYS A 76 5.93 -0.88 7.95
N LYS A 77 4.63 -1.16 7.90
CA LYS A 77 3.68 -0.66 8.92
C LYS A 77 4.02 -1.17 10.32
N VAL A 78 4.31 -2.46 10.45
CA VAL A 78 4.69 -3.07 11.74
C VAL A 78 5.99 -2.47 12.26
N MET A 79 6.99 -2.27 11.40
CA MET A 79 8.26 -1.65 11.78
C MET A 79 8.10 -0.18 12.19
N TYR A 80 7.34 0.62 11.44
CA TYR A 80 7.12 2.03 11.79
C TYR A 80 6.36 2.18 13.11
N HIS A 81 5.39 1.31 13.39
CA HIS A 81 4.78 1.21 14.71
C HIS A 81 5.82 0.87 15.79
N GLU A 82 6.58 -0.21 15.60
CA GLU A 82 7.51 -0.73 16.61
C GLU A 82 8.62 0.27 16.96
N TYR A 83 9.10 1.06 15.99
CA TYR A 83 10.10 2.11 16.25
C TYR A 83 9.51 3.38 16.86
N ALA A 84 8.35 3.84 16.39
CA ALA A 84 7.79 5.10 16.87
C ALA A 84 7.11 4.96 18.24
N PHE A 85 6.49 3.81 18.50
CA PHE A 85 5.61 3.59 19.66
C PHE A 85 5.95 2.32 20.46
N GLY A 86 6.85 1.48 19.96
CA GLY A 86 7.29 0.23 20.60
C GLY A 86 8.73 0.27 21.12
N ALA A 87 9.44 -0.85 20.95
CA ALA A 87 10.77 -1.04 21.52
C ALA A 87 11.94 -0.62 20.61
N GLY A 88 11.68 -0.29 19.34
CA GLY A 88 12.64 0.14 18.32
C GLY A 88 13.76 -0.85 18.02
N ARG A 89 13.43 -2.13 17.82
CA ARG A 89 14.42 -3.19 17.54
C ARG A 89 14.15 -4.02 16.28
N LEU A 90 12.98 -3.91 15.68
CA LEU A 90 12.55 -4.85 14.64
C LEU A 90 13.30 -4.62 13.31
N THR A 91 13.88 -5.67 12.73
CA THR A 91 14.55 -5.56 11.43
C THR A 91 13.91 -6.44 10.36
N PHE A 92 14.01 -6.04 9.08
CA PHE A 92 13.50 -6.85 7.95
C PHE A 92 13.99 -8.31 7.98
N PRO A 93 15.28 -8.63 8.25
CA PRO A 93 15.74 -10.02 8.31
C PRO A 93 15.11 -10.87 9.43
N GLU A 94 14.60 -10.24 10.49
CA GLU A 94 13.92 -10.93 11.58
C GLU A 94 12.46 -11.26 11.25
N LEU A 95 11.87 -10.58 10.27
CA LEU A 95 10.51 -10.84 9.81
C LEU A 95 10.48 -12.08 8.91
N ILE A 96 9.56 -13.00 9.22
CA ILE A 96 9.25 -14.11 8.33
C ILE A 96 8.22 -13.60 7.33
N ALA A 97 8.56 -13.67 6.05
CA ALA A 97 7.67 -13.22 4.99
C ALA A 97 6.41 -14.11 4.95
N PRO A 98 5.20 -13.52 4.86
CA PRO A 98 3.98 -14.27 4.67
C PRO A 98 4.03 -15.15 3.41
N ALA A 99 3.72 -16.44 3.60
CA ALA A 99 3.77 -17.47 2.57
C ALA A 99 2.55 -17.49 1.63
N THR A 100 1.51 -16.73 1.97
CA THR A 100 0.20 -16.76 1.32
C THR A 100 -0.37 -15.35 1.25
N VAL A 101 -1.29 -15.14 0.31
CA VAL A 101 -2.09 -13.91 0.21
C VAL A 101 -2.76 -13.59 1.54
N GLN A 102 -3.40 -14.60 2.15
CA GLN A 102 -4.12 -14.44 3.41
C GLN A 102 -3.19 -13.96 4.53
N GLY A 103 -2.01 -14.57 4.68
CA GLY A 103 -1.04 -14.17 5.69
C GLY A 103 -0.50 -12.75 5.45
N ALA A 104 -0.32 -12.35 4.19
CA ALA A 104 0.13 -11.00 3.85
C ALA A 104 -0.96 -9.95 4.16
N ILE A 105 -2.23 -10.26 3.88
CA ILE A 105 -3.38 -9.42 4.23
C ILE A 105 -3.51 -9.30 5.76
N GLU A 106 -3.33 -10.39 6.51
CA GLU A 106 -3.37 -10.38 7.97
C GLU A 106 -2.27 -9.51 8.56
N ARG A 107 -1.02 -9.62 8.08
CA ARG A 107 0.09 -8.74 8.50
C ARG A 107 -0.19 -7.27 8.18
N LEU A 108 -0.78 -7.00 7.02
CA LEU A 108 -1.16 -5.64 6.63
C LEU A 108 -2.25 -5.07 7.55
N GLN A 109 -3.26 -5.89 7.88
CA GLN A 109 -4.33 -5.53 8.82
C GLN A 109 -3.80 -5.28 10.23
N GLU A 110 -2.88 -6.12 10.70
CA GLU A 110 -2.18 -5.94 11.99
C GLU A 110 -1.45 -4.59 12.03
N GLY A 111 -0.55 -4.34 11.08
CA GLY A 111 0.21 -3.09 11.02
C GLY A 111 -0.68 -1.86 10.90
N GLN A 112 -1.76 -1.95 10.12
CA GLN A 112 -2.76 -0.88 10.03
C GLN A 112 -3.46 -0.65 11.37
N GLY A 113 -3.89 -1.71 12.05
CA GLY A 113 -4.57 -1.63 13.34
C GLY A 113 -3.69 -1.01 14.42
N LEU A 114 -2.41 -1.39 14.45
CA LEU A 114 -1.41 -0.83 15.38
C LEU A 114 -1.22 0.67 15.15
N LEU A 115 -0.90 1.10 13.93
CA LEU A 115 -0.69 2.53 13.61
C LEU A 115 -1.95 3.37 13.83
N ARG A 116 -3.12 2.84 13.47
CA ARG A 116 -4.38 3.53 13.70
C ARG A 116 -4.67 3.68 15.20
N SER A 117 -4.38 2.66 16.00
CA SER A 117 -4.48 2.72 17.46
C SER A 117 -3.54 3.77 18.05
N ASP A 118 -2.29 3.83 17.59
CA ASP A 118 -1.34 4.87 18.03
C ASP A 118 -1.86 6.28 17.71
N LEU A 119 -2.39 6.48 16.51
CA LEU A 119 -2.91 7.78 16.08
C LEU A 119 -4.13 8.22 16.89
N VAL A 120 -5.07 7.30 17.16
CA VAL A 120 -6.28 7.57 17.95
C VAL A 120 -5.92 7.93 19.40
N ASN A 121 -4.89 7.30 19.96
CA ASN A 121 -4.48 7.52 21.35
C ASN A 121 -3.41 8.61 21.50
N LEU A 122 -2.95 9.24 20.41
CA LEU A 122 -1.94 10.28 20.47
C LEU A 122 -2.51 11.57 21.04
N GLU A 123 -1.88 12.09 22.10
CA GLU A 123 -2.27 13.37 22.67
C GLU A 123 -1.93 14.52 21.71
N ALA A 124 -2.80 15.54 21.62
CA ALA A 124 -2.62 16.67 20.71
C ALA A 124 -1.28 17.41 20.91
N GLY A 125 -0.76 17.46 22.13
CA GLY A 125 0.55 18.07 22.44
C GLY A 125 1.76 17.25 21.96
N GLN A 126 1.57 15.99 21.58
CA GLN A 126 2.63 15.07 21.17
C GLN A 126 2.76 14.95 19.64
N VAL A 127 1.86 15.61 18.88
CA VAL A 127 1.83 15.52 17.41
C VAL A 127 3.14 15.93 16.74
N ASP A 128 3.83 16.92 17.31
CA ASP A 128 5.14 17.41 16.85
C ASP A 128 6.32 16.82 17.65
N GLY A 129 6.04 15.94 18.61
CA GLY A 129 7.05 15.30 19.45
C GLY A 129 7.86 14.25 18.68
N PRO A 130 9.14 14.05 19.03
CA PRO A 130 10.04 13.15 18.31
C PRO A 130 9.66 11.67 18.51
N ARG A 131 9.79 10.90 17.43
CA ARG A 131 9.58 9.45 17.33
C ARG A 131 10.74 8.85 16.56
N LEU A 132 11.29 7.74 17.05
CA LEU A 132 12.39 7.06 16.36
C LEU A 132 11.86 6.40 15.08
N THR A 133 12.67 6.39 14.03
CA THR A 133 12.41 5.60 12.82
C THR A 133 13.34 4.40 12.77
N ASN A 134 12.97 3.40 11.97
CA ASN A 134 13.81 2.23 11.68
C ASN A 134 15.15 2.59 11.00
N TRP A 135 15.34 3.84 10.58
CA TRP A 135 16.58 4.39 10.02
C TRP A 135 17.47 5.08 11.07
N GLY A 136 17.05 5.10 12.34
CA GLY A 136 17.79 5.72 13.44
C GLY A 136 17.60 7.24 13.58
N GLU A 137 16.84 7.87 12.70
CA GLU A 137 16.56 9.31 12.76
C GLU A 137 15.24 9.62 13.46
N PRO A 138 15.18 10.65 14.33
CA PRO A 138 13.92 11.07 14.96
C PRO A 138 13.08 11.94 14.01
N TRP A 139 11.81 11.60 13.86
CA TRP A 139 10.81 12.40 13.13
C TRP A 139 9.69 12.87 14.07
N PRO A 140 9.00 13.98 13.77
CA PRO A 140 7.79 14.33 14.52
C PRO A 140 6.70 13.26 14.30
N ALA A 141 5.88 12.98 15.31
CA ALA A 141 4.88 11.91 15.28
C ALA A 141 3.93 11.98 14.07
N TRP A 142 3.48 13.19 13.69
CA TRP A 142 2.63 13.35 12.50
C TRP A 142 3.28 12.83 11.21
N ARG A 143 4.62 12.91 11.09
CA ARG A 143 5.34 12.50 9.88
C ARG A 143 5.40 10.98 9.76
N ILE A 144 5.36 10.25 10.87
CA ILE A 144 5.24 8.78 10.87
C ILE A 144 3.94 8.37 10.18
N PHE A 145 2.81 8.92 10.61
CA PHE A 145 1.52 8.62 10.01
C PHE A 145 1.40 9.11 8.58
N TRP A 146 1.90 10.32 8.30
CA TRP A 146 1.95 10.83 6.92
C TRP A 146 2.72 9.89 6.00
N ALA A 147 3.89 9.42 6.42
CA ALA A 147 4.71 8.50 5.63
C ALA A 147 3.97 7.18 5.37
N MET A 148 3.28 6.62 6.37
CA MET A 148 2.52 5.37 6.19
C MET A 148 1.26 5.53 5.34
N ILE A 149 0.63 6.71 5.36
CA ILE A 149 -0.44 7.06 4.41
C ILE A 149 0.09 7.12 2.98
N ASP A 150 1.20 7.83 2.77
CA ASP A 150 1.83 7.97 1.46
C ASP A 150 2.31 6.62 0.92
N HIS A 151 2.87 5.78 1.80
CA HIS A 151 3.33 4.42 1.50
C HIS A 151 2.18 3.51 1.01
N ASP A 152 1.01 3.56 1.67
CA ASP A 152 -0.21 2.86 1.22
C ASP A 152 -0.64 3.30 -0.17
N LEU A 153 -0.64 4.61 -0.43
CA LEU A 153 -1.05 5.16 -1.73
C LEU A 153 -0.05 4.79 -2.83
N HIS A 154 1.25 4.88 -2.53
CA HIS A 154 2.33 4.58 -3.45
C HIS A 154 2.30 3.10 -3.86
N HIS A 155 2.50 2.17 -2.92
CA HIS A 155 2.54 0.75 -3.23
C HIS A 155 1.18 0.18 -3.59
N GLY A 156 0.09 0.73 -3.03
CA GLY A 156 -1.27 0.37 -3.44
C GLY A 156 -1.54 0.67 -4.90
N ALA A 157 -1.03 1.78 -5.43
CA ALA A 157 -1.12 2.10 -6.85
C ALA A 157 -0.27 1.14 -7.72
N GLU A 158 0.94 0.79 -7.27
CA GLU A 158 1.79 -0.16 -7.97
C GLU A 158 1.17 -1.56 -8.04
N ILE A 159 0.70 -2.08 -6.90
CA ILE A 159 -0.02 -3.36 -6.83
C ILE A 159 -1.24 -3.33 -7.75
N SER A 160 -2.00 -2.23 -7.72
CA SER A 160 -3.16 -2.05 -8.58
C SER A 160 -2.80 -2.16 -10.06
N CYS A 161 -1.73 -1.48 -10.49
CA CYS A 161 -1.24 -1.50 -11.86
C CYS A 161 -0.80 -2.92 -12.28
N LEU A 162 -0.04 -3.61 -11.42
CA LEU A 162 0.37 -4.99 -11.70
C LEU A 162 -0.82 -5.95 -11.80
N ARG A 163 -1.84 -5.82 -10.95
CA ARG A 163 -3.04 -6.66 -11.04
C ARG A 163 -3.78 -6.45 -12.36
N ASP A 164 -3.91 -5.21 -12.80
CA ASP A 164 -4.53 -4.90 -14.09
C ASP A 164 -3.72 -5.48 -15.25
N LEU A 165 -2.38 -5.45 -15.17
CA LEU A 165 -1.50 -6.06 -16.16
C LEU A 165 -1.59 -7.59 -16.16
N TYR A 166 -1.61 -8.23 -14.99
CA TYR A 166 -1.79 -9.68 -14.86
C TYR A 166 -3.06 -10.13 -15.57
N ARG A 167 -4.20 -9.50 -15.26
CA ARG A 167 -5.50 -9.83 -15.84
C ARG A 167 -5.51 -9.64 -17.36
N ALA A 168 -4.94 -8.54 -17.84
CA ALA A 168 -4.80 -8.31 -19.28
C ALA A 168 -3.88 -9.34 -19.97
N SER A 169 -2.88 -9.87 -19.26
CA SER A 169 -1.97 -10.88 -19.80
C SER A 169 -2.57 -12.29 -19.80
N ALA A 170 -3.42 -12.61 -18.82
CA ALA A 170 -4.15 -13.87 -18.71
C ALA A 170 -5.30 -13.98 -19.72
N ASP A 171 -5.88 -12.85 -20.13
CA ASP A 171 -6.94 -12.74 -21.14
C ASP A 171 -6.43 -12.80 -22.60
N HIS A 172 -5.31 -13.49 -22.89
CA HIS A 172 -4.73 -13.57 -24.25
C HIS A 172 -5.66 -14.15 -25.33
N ASP A 173 -6.83 -14.68 -24.96
CA ASP A 173 -7.90 -15.15 -25.86
C ASP A 173 -9.07 -14.14 -26.06
N ILE A 174 -9.04 -12.95 -25.44
CA ILE A 174 -10.05 -11.91 -25.68
C ILE A 174 -9.57 -10.99 -26.82
N PRO A 175 -10.32 -10.88 -27.94
CA PRO A 175 -9.97 -9.97 -29.03
C PRO A 175 -9.81 -8.54 -28.49
N VAL A 176 -8.63 -7.97 -28.65
CA VAL A 176 -8.36 -6.57 -28.29
C VAL A 176 -9.23 -5.68 -29.18
N SER A 177 -10.34 -5.20 -28.63
CA SER A 177 -11.13 -4.18 -29.32
C SER A 177 -10.29 -2.90 -29.40
N PRO A 178 -10.16 -2.25 -30.57
CA PRO A 178 -9.32 -1.06 -30.71
C PRO A 178 -9.75 0.00 -29.70
N ARG A 179 -8.77 0.73 -29.12
CA ARG A 179 -8.96 1.79 -28.11
C ARG A 179 -10.24 2.58 -28.39
N ALA A 180 -11.34 2.21 -27.71
CA ALA A 180 -12.59 2.91 -27.85
C ALA A 180 -12.47 4.21 -27.06
N ILE A 181 -12.01 5.27 -27.73
CA ILE A 181 -12.12 6.64 -27.22
C ILE A 181 -13.61 6.95 -27.21
N ARG A 182 -14.29 6.70 -26.08
CA ARG A 182 -15.62 7.25 -25.86
C ARG A 182 -15.46 8.74 -25.61
N SER A 183 -15.49 9.53 -26.68
CA SER A 183 -15.71 10.97 -26.58
C SER A 183 -17.07 11.16 -25.90
N SER A 184 -17.08 11.65 -24.66
CA SER A 184 -18.30 12.11 -24.03
C SER A 184 -18.71 13.42 -24.68
N GLU A 185 -19.48 13.35 -25.78
CA GLU A 185 -20.28 14.49 -26.20
C GLU A 185 -21.28 14.75 -25.08
N ARG A 186 -21.00 15.77 -24.27
CA ARG A 186 -21.99 16.33 -23.35
C ARG A 186 -23.15 16.84 -24.20
N VAL A 187 -24.30 16.19 -24.10
CA VAL A 187 -25.56 16.69 -24.62
C VAL A 187 -25.86 18.01 -23.92
N ASN A 188 -25.65 19.13 -24.62
CA ASN A 188 -26.12 20.45 -24.19
C ASN A 188 -27.66 20.46 -24.25
N ALA A 189 -28.32 20.19 -23.13
CA ALA A 189 -29.73 20.52 -22.97
C ALA A 189 -29.85 22.02 -22.65
N PRO A 190 -30.68 22.80 -23.38
CA PRO A 190 -30.85 24.21 -23.09
C PRO A 190 -31.64 24.41 -21.79
N VAL A 191 -31.06 25.17 -20.87
CA VAL A 191 -31.72 25.65 -19.65
C VAL A 191 -32.85 26.59 -20.05
N ARG A 192 -34.12 26.20 -19.80
CA ARG A 192 -35.26 27.12 -19.89
C ARG A 192 -35.28 28.01 -18.64
N ALA A 193 -35.26 29.33 -18.86
CA ALA A 193 -35.43 30.32 -17.81
C ALA A 193 -36.86 30.27 -17.20
N PRO A 194 -37.03 30.55 -15.90
CA PRO A 194 -38.34 30.57 -15.27
C PRO A 194 -39.11 31.82 -15.69
N GLY A 195 -40.26 31.61 -16.33
CA GLY A 195 -41.22 32.66 -16.68
C GLY A 195 -41.97 33.14 -15.44
N VAL A 196 -41.82 34.43 -15.15
CA VAL A 196 -42.61 35.23 -14.22
C VAL A 196 -44.09 35.20 -14.65
N ARG A 197 -45.01 35.08 -13.69
CA ARG A 197 -46.43 35.46 -13.89
C ARG A 197 -46.82 36.49 -12.82
N PRO A 198 -47.70 37.44 -13.16
CA PRO A 198 -48.12 38.53 -12.28
C PRO A 198 -48.96 38.04 -11.10
#